data_AF-A0A0F4GQX0-F1
#
_entry.id   AF-A0A0F4GQX0-F1
#
_cell.length_a   1.000
_cell.length_b   1.000
_cell.length_c   1.000
_cell.angle_alpha   90.00
_cell.angle_beta   90.00
_cell.angle_gamma   90.00
#
_symmetry.space_group_name_H-M   'P 1'
#
loop_
_entity.id
_entity.type
_entity.pdbx_description
1 polymer ?
#
loop_
_entity_poly.entity_id
_entity_poly.type
_entity_poly.pdbx_seq_one_letter_code
_entity_poly.pdbx_strand_id
1 'polypeptide(L)'
;MRGKIYPIRGTMSVQSPTPSLPREGGEKSWSTIDKTTYDPKDGSFSYGMYYITQNAHTGDVFVGGEKQALEEILTADDSGVSKISKSTLESVLPSIFATGWKEGERPEVKSLWSGILAFTPDQLPWVGKVPKSVTGRGGDGEWVAAGFNGYGMPLCWGCGEAVAGMLLGKEREVREWLPRSFETTGRRLGSLFSTPEAGMVGMLGVELGWVMMGRLVVGWIGRVVKGWVSSRLGGK
;
A
#
# COMPACT_ATOMS: atom_id res chain seq x y z
N MET A 1 -17.38 4.30 -5.13
CA MET A 1 -16.16 3.57 -4.70
C MET A 1 -15.16 3.28 -5.83
N ARG A 2 -15.53 3.29 -7.12
CA ARG A 2 -14.55 3.09 -8.22
C ARG A 2 -13.42 4.13 -8.18
N GLY A 3 -12.20 3.69 -8.44
CA GLY A 3 -11.01 4.56 -8.53
C GLY A 3 -10.52 5.13 -7.19
N LYS A 4 -11.09 4.68 -6.07
CA LYS A 4 -10.74 5.17 -4.73
C LYS A 4 -9.70 4.31 -4.00
N ILE A 5 -9.52 3.08 -4.44
CA ILE A 5 -8.39 2.21 -4.09
C ILE A 5 -7.67 1.96 -5.42
N TYR A 6 -6.35 2.09 -5.42
CA TYR A 6 -5.53 1.93 -6.62
C TYR A 6 -4.49 0.83 -6.43
N PRO A 7 -4.13 0.13 -7.52
CA PRO A 7 -3.17 -0.95 -7.46
C PRO A 7 -1.74 -0.40 -7.50
N ILE A 8 -0.86 -1.03 -6.75
CA ILE A 8 0.60 -0.90 -6.86
C ILE A 8 1.16 -2.30 -7.07
N ARG A 9 1.96 -2.49 -8.10
CA ARG A 9 2.70 -3.75 -8.26
C ARG A 9 3.95 -3.73 -7.38
N GLY A 10 4.10 -4.74 -6.53
CA GLY A 10 5.31 -5.01 -5.76
C GLY A 10 6.05 -6.22 -6.33
N THR A 11 7.33 -6.37 -5.96
CA THR A 11 8.14 -7.55 -6.28
C THR A 11 8.71 -8.17 -5.02
N MET A 12 8.70 -9.49 -4.97
CA MET A 12 9.21 -10.32 -3.88
C MET A 12 10.16 -11.37 -4.41
N SER A 13 11.12 -11.76 -3.57
CA SER A 13 11.99 -12.91 -3.83
C SER A 13 12.19 -13.78 -2.59
N VAL A 14 12.48 -15.06 -2.82
CA VAL A 14 13.04 -15.97 -1.81
C VAL A 14 14.48 -16.24 -2.19
N GLN A 15 15.38 -16.09 -1.23
CA GLN A 15 16.81 -16.17 -1.45
C GLN A 15 17.49 -17.03 -0.39
N SER A 16 18.52 -17.77 -0.79
CA SER A 16 19.36 -18.54 0.14
C SER A 16 20.10 -17.59 1.09
N PRO A 17 20.12 -17.86 2.41
CA PRO A 17 20.92 -17.08 3.35
C PRO A 17 22.41 -17.42 3.21
N THR A 18 23.28 -16.55 3.69
CA THR A 18 24.67 -16.93 3.98
C THR A 18 24.73 -17.83 5.22
N PRO A 19 25.67 -18.79 5.31
CA PRO A 19 25.86 -19.62 6.51
C PRO A 19 26.07 -18.82 7.82
N SER A 20 26.52 -17.56 7.75
CA SER A 20 26.72 -16.72 8.94
C SER A 20 25.47 -15.94 9.35
N LEU A 21 24.41 -15.90 8.53
CA LEU A 21 23.17 -15.22 8.89
C LEU A 21 22.45 -16.10 9.93
N PRO A 22 22.18 -15.59 11.15
CA PRO A 22 21.54 -16.38 12.18
C PRO A 22 20.10 -16.72 11.77
N ARG A 23 19.61 -17.85 12.28
CA ARG A 23 18.26 -18.35 12.00
C ARG A 23 17.27 -17.83 13.05
N GLU A 24 16.86 -16.58 12.88
CA GLU A 24 16.02 -15.84 13.84
C GLU A 24 14.62 -15.54 13.28
N GLY A 25 14.23 -16.15 12.15
CA GLY A 25 12.94 -15.89 11.51
C GLY A 25 11.68 -16.18 12.35
N GLY A 26 11.81 -16.90 13.46
CA GLY A 26 10.73 -17.10 14.44
C GLY A 26 10.59 -15.97 15.47
N GLU A 27 11.58 -15.09 15.55
CA GLU A 27 11.68 -14.04 16.58
C GLU A 27 11.76 -12.64 15.98
N LYS A 28 12.32 -12.50 14.77
CA LYS A 28 12.65 -11.21 14.17
C LYS A 28 12.28 -11.13 12.69
N SER A 29 11.98 -9.91 12.28
CA SER A 29 11.92 -9.46 10.90
C SER A 29 12.71 -8.17 10.77
N TRP A 30 13.09 -7.80 9.55
CA TRP A 30 13.86 -6.59 9.28
C TRP A 30 13.15 -5.74 8.24
N SER A 31 13.25 -4.43 8.40
CA SER A 31 12.88 -3.47 7.36
C SER A 31 13.94 -2.38 7.28
N THR A 32 14.25 -1.94 6.07
CA THR A 32 15.05 -0.73 5.85
C THR A 32 14.12 0.43 5.52
N ILE A 33 14.51 1.63 5.92
CA ILE A 33 13.79 2.85 5.57
C ILE A 33 14.82 3.85 5.05
N ASP A 34 14.57 4.34 3.85
CA ASP A 34 15.33 5.35 3.15
C ASP A 34 14.36 6.33 2.47
N LYS A 35 14.89 7.42 1.92
CA LYS A 35 14.09 8.42 1.21
C LYS A 35 13.53 7.85 -0.09
N THR A 36 12.31 8.26 -0.42
CA THR A 36 11.75 8.09 -1.75
C THR A 36 12.64 8.80 -2.77
N THR A 37 13.01 8.11 -3.85
CA THR A 37 13.87 8.65 -4.91
C THR A 37 13.31 8.33 -6.28
N TYR A 38 13.55 9.25 -7.23
CA TYR A 38 13.28 9.08 -8.65
C TYR A 38 14.53 9.46 -9.43
N ASP A 39 15.03 8.55 -10.27
CA ASP A 39 16.14 8.82 -11.17
C ASP A 39 15.60 9.11 -12.58
N PRO A 40 15.70 10.37 -13.07
CA PRO A 40 15.21 10.73 -14.40
C PRO A 40 16.02 10.12 -15.54
N LYS A 41 17.21 9.55 -15.29
CA LYS A 41 18.06 8.97 -16.34
C LYS A 41 17.57 7.59 -16.77
N ASP A 42 17.15 6.77 -15.81
CA ASP A 42 16.68 5.40 -16.06
C ASP A 42 15.18 5.21 -15.76
N GLY A 43 14.49 6.26 -15.31
CA GLY A 43 13.07 6.23 -14.98
C GLY A 43 12.75 5.43 -13.72
N SER A 44 13.76 5.03 -12.94
CA SER A 44 13.55 4.23 -11.75
C SER A 44 12.99 5.06 -10.61
N PHE A 45 12.02 4.48 -9.91
CA PHE A 45 11.44 5.00 -8.69
C PHE A 45 11.68 3.99 -7.57
N SER A 46 12.05 4.48 -6.40
CA SER A 46 12.24 3.70 -5.19
C SER A 46 11.47 4.34 -4.04
N TYR A 47 10.64 3.58 -3.35
CA TYR A 47 10.02 4.02 -2.08
C TYR A 47 10.99 4.01 -0.90
N GLY A 48 12.22 3.54 -1.09
CA GLY A 48 13.23 3.51 -0.03
C GLY A 48 12.98 2.44 1.04
N MET A 49 12.12 1.46 0.78
CA MET A 49 11.82 0.40 1.75
C MET A 49 12.13 -0.99 1.19
N TYR A 50 12.80 -1.80 2.01
CA TYR A 50 12.81 -3.26 1.89
C TYR A 50 12.17 -3.85 3.14
N TYR A 51 11.40 -4.90 2.95
CA TYR A 51 10.80 -5.68 4.03
C TYR A 51 11.28 -7.12 3.91
N ILE A 52 11.78 -7.65 5.02
CA ILE A 52 12.55 -8.89 5.06
C ILE A 52 12.03 -9.76 6.19
N THR A 53 11.71 -11.00 5.85
CA THR A 53 11.41 -12.06 6.82
C THR A 53 12.24 -13.29 6.49
N GLN A 54 12.39 -14.19 7.46
CA GLN A 54 13.14 -15.41 7.27
C GLN A 54 12.27 -16.60 7.62
N ASN A 55 12.34 -17.67 6.82
CA ASN A 55 11.71 -18.93 7.17
C ASN A 55 12.45 -19.55 8.37
N ALA A 56 11.76 -19.71 9.51
CA ALA A 56 12.33 -20.27 10.73
C ALA A 56 12.85 -21.71 10.57
N HIS A 57 12.30 -22.48 9.60
CA HIS A 57 12.65 -23.89 9.39
C HIS A 57 13.70 -24.11 8.31
N THR A 58 13.79 -23.26 7.28
CA THR A 58 14.78 -23.43 6.20
C THR A 58 15.91 -22.41 6.28
N GLY A 59 15.69 -21.26 6.91
CA GLY A 59 16.59 -20.12 6.91
C GLY A 59 16.47 -19.23 5.68
N ASP A 60 15.62 -19.59 4.72
CA ASP A 60 15.42 -18.82 3.49
C ASP A 60 14.90 -17.41 3.78
N VAL A 61 15.46 -16.43 3.07
CA VAL A 61 15.16 -15.02 3.26
C VAL A 61 14.14 -14.58 2.22
N PHE A 62 13.00 -14.10 2.69
CA PHE A 62 11.97 -13.46 1.89
C PHE A 62 12.27 -11.97 1.90
N VAL A 63 12.58 -11.39 0.76
CA VAL A 63 12.84 -9.95 0.63
C VAL A 63 11.98 -9.36 -0.48
N GLY A 64 11.24 -8.33 -0.10
CA GLY A 64 10.51 -7.46 -1.01
C GLY A 64 11.00 -6.04 -0.90
N GLY A 65 10.79 -5.30 -1.98
CA GLY A 65 11.17 -3.90 -2.06
C GLY A 65 10.58 -3.27 -3.30
N GLU A 66 10.57 -1.94 -3.29
CA GLU A 66 9.72 -1.19 -4.21
C GLU A 66 10.54 -0.29 -5.15
N LYS A 67 11.73 -0.75 -5.56
CA LYS A 67 12.48 -0.12 -6.66
C LYS A 67 12.07 -0.73 -8.01
N GLN A 68 11.48 0.06 -8.89
CA GLN A 68 11.04 -0.36 -10.23
C GLN A 68 10.93 0.83 -11.19
N ALA A 69 10.59 0.59 -12.47
CA ALA A 69 10.31 1.68 -13.40
C ALA A 69 9.00 2.38 -13.01
N LEU A 70 8.95 3.71 -13.05
CA LEU A 70 7.76 4.47 -12.60
C LEU A 70 6.47 4.07 -13.34
N GLU A 71 6.58 3.86 -14.65
CA GLU A 71 5.50 3.42 -15.53
C GLU A 71 4.98 2.00 -15.22
N GLU A 72 5.74 1.21 -14.46
CA GLU A 72 5.43 -0.17 -14.10
C GLU A 72 4.74 -0.30 -12.73
N ILE A 73 4.64 0.79 -11.95
CA ILE A 73 4.10 0.80 -10.57
C ILE A 73 2.58 0.69 -10.56
N LEU A 74 1.90 1.58 -11.29
CA LEU A 74 0.45 1.77 -11.23
C LEU A 74 -0.28 0.85 -12.21
N THR A 75 -0.21 -0.44 -11.94
CA THR A 75 -0.86 -1.48 -12.75
C THR A 75 -1.55 -2.52 -11.88
N ALA A 76 -2.63 -3.09 -12.40
CA ALA A 76 -3.28 -4.28 -11.83
C ALA A 76 -2.80 -5.59 -12.49
N ASP A 77 -1.82 -5.50 -13.39
CA ASP A 77 -1.22 -6.65 -14.09
C ASP A 77 0.11 -7.05 -13.43
N ASP A 78 0.08 -8.17 -12.71
CA ASP A 78 1.23 -8.85 -12.09
C ASP A 78 1.66 -10.10 -12.86
N SER A 79 1.28 -10.25 -14.14
CA SER A 79 1.78 -11.37 -14.97
C SER A 79 3.30 -11.34 -15.22
N GLY A 80 3.93 -10.19 -14.98
CA GLY A 80 5.37 -9.98 -15.17
C GLY A 80 6.06 -9.33 -13.97
N VAL A 81 7.38 -9.46 -13.94
CA VAL A 81 8.26 -8.87 -12.93
C VAL A 81 9.10 -7.75 -13.56
N SER A 82 9.21 -6.61 -12.87
CA SER A 82 10.08 -5.51 -13.31
C SER A 82 11.53 -5.94 -13.39
N LYS A 83 12.23 -5.60 -14.49
CA LYS A 83 13.66 -5.86 -14.65
C LYS A 83 14.50 -5.13 -13.60
N ILE A 84 14.08 -3.91 -13.24
CA ILE A 84 14.75 -3.09 -12.21
C ILE A 84 14.59 -3.73 -10.84
N SER A 85 13.37 -4.15 -10.48
CA SER A 85 13.15 -4.86 -9.21
C SER A 85 13.92 -6.16 -9.13
N LYS A 86 13.93 -6.95 -10.22
CA LYS A 86 14.69 -8.20 -10.29
C LYS A 86 16.18 -7.98 -9.99
N SER A 87 16.83 -7.10 -10.75
CA SER A 87 18.26 -6.79 -10.60
C SER A 87 18.60 -6.27 -9.20
N THR A 88 17.69 -5.44 -8.66
CA THR A 88 17.84 -4.87 -7.32
C THR A 88 17.75 -5.96 -6.24
N LEU A 89 16.69 -6.78 -6.25
CA LEU A 89 16.49 -7.82 -5.24
C LEU A 89 17.58 -8.88 -5.29
N GLU A 90 18.06 -9.27 -6.47
CA GLU A 90 19.17 -10.23 -6.66
C GLU A 90 20.49 -9.79 -5.99
N SER A 91 20.63 -8.53 -5.60
CA SER A 91 21.85 -7.96 -5.03
C SER A 91 21.67 -7.26 -3.68
N VAL A 92 20.45 -7.23 -3.14
CA VAL A 92 20.14 -6.39 -1.96
C VAL A 92 20.59 -7.00 -0.62
N LEU A 93 20.58 -8.33 -0.47
CA LEU A 93 20.88 -8.94 0.83
C LEU A 93 22.31 -8.65 1.32
N PRO A 94 23.37 -8.69 0.48
CA PRO A 94 24.72 -8.31 0.92
C PRO A 94 24.86 -6.85 1.34
N SER A 95 24.07 -5.93 0.77
CA SER A 95 24.13 -4.52 1.14
C SER A 95 23.40 -4.24 2.46
N ILE A 96 22.38 -5.01 2.79
CA ILE A 96 21.63 -4.91 4.06
C ILE A 96 22.34 -5.67 5.17
N PHE A 97 22.75 -6.91 4.91
CA PHE A 97 23.46 -7.78 5.85
C PHE A 97 24.95 -7.76 5.52
N ALA A 98 25.66 -6.74 6.04
CA ALA A 98 27.05 -6.43 5.69
C ALA A 98 28.11 -7.53 5.97
N THR A 99 27.73 -8.64 6.62
CA THR A 99 28.65 -9.74 6.96
C THR A 99 28.15 -11.04 6.35
N GLY A 100 29.08 -11.95 6.04
CA GLY A 100 28.75 -13.29 5.54
C GLY A 100 28.77 -13.47 4.04
N TRP A 101 29.00 -12.39 3.28
CA TRP A 101 29.10 -12.43 1.83
C TRP A 101 30.53 -12.09 1.42
N LYS A 102 31.09 -12.83 0.47
CA LYS A 102 32.34 -12.44 -0.20
C LYS A 102 32.09 -11.24 -1.09
N GLU A 103 33.15 -10.50 -1.42
CA GLU A 103 33.04 -9.38 -2.35
C GLU A 103 32.47 -9.84 -3.71
N GLY A 104 31.39 -9.19 -4.15
CA GLY A 104 30.68 -9.52 -5.38
C GLY A 104 29.80 -10.77 -5.32
N GLU A 105 29.75 -11.48 -4.20
CA GLU A 105 28.87 -12.64 -4.03
C GLU A 105 27.41 -12.22 -4.03
N ARG A 106 26.57 -13.02 -4.70
CA ARG A 106 25.12 -12.81 -4.74
C ARG A 106 24.42 -14.02 -4.13
N PRO A 107 23.34 -13.78 -3.38
CA PRO A 107 22.47 -14.86 -2.94
C PRO A 107 21.88 -15.63 -4.14
N GLU A 108 21.72 -16.93 -3.98
CA GLU A 108 20.90 -17.72 -4.89
C GLU A 108 19.43 -17.32 -4.75
N VAL A 109 18.82 -16.88 -5.84
CA VAL A 109 17.38 -16.59 -5.89
C VAL A 109 16.61 -17.86 -6.19
N LYS A 110 15.89 -18.38 -5.19
CA LYS A 110 15.05 -19.58 -5.32
C LYS A 110 13.72 -19.31 -6.01
N SER A 111 13.19 -18.10 -5.83
CA SER A 111 11.92 -17.67 -6.42
C SER A 111 11.85 -16.16 -6.51
N LEU A 112 11.15 -15.66 -7.52
CA LEU A 112 10.92 -14.24 -7.78
C LEU A 112 9.54 -14.08 -8.40
N TRP A 113 8.71 -13.21 -7.83
CA TRP A 113 7.35 -12.96 -8.32
C TRP A 113 6.96 -11.51 -8.06
N SER A 114 5.93 -11.07 -8.78
CA SER A 114 5.25 -9.81 -8.50
C SER A 114 3.88 -10.09 -7.90
N GLY A 115 3.29 -9.06 -7.31
CA GLY A 115 1.93 -9.10 -6.80
C GLY A 115 1.32 -7.72 -6.71
N ILE A 116 0.00 -7.65 -6.73
CA ILE A 116 -0.74 -6.38 -6.64
C ILE A 116 -1.12 -6.06 -5.20
N LEU A 117 -0.72 -4.88 -4.75
CA LEU A 117 -1.05 -4.27 -3.47
C LEU A 117 -2.17 -3.24 -3.68
N ALA A 118 -3.13 -3.23 -2.78
CA ALA A 118 -4.22 -2.27 -2.79
C ALA A 118 -3.90 -1.08 -1.88
N PHE A 119 -3.80 0.11 -2.47
CA PHE A 119 -3.49 1.35 -1.75
C PHE A 119 -4.71 2.28 -1.68
N THR A 120 -4.87 2.93 -0.54
CA THR A 120 -5.82 4.04 -0.35
C THR A 120 -5.07 5.37 -0.45
N PRO A 121 -5.71 6.44 -0.93
CA PRO A 121 -5.05 7.74 -1.04
C PRO A 121 -4.56 8.32 0.29
N ASP A 122 -5.22 7.97 1.40
CA ASP A 122 -4.89 8.42 2.74
C ASP A 122 -3.93 7.47 3.49
N GLN A 123 -3.39 6.45 2.81
CA GLN A 123 -2.40 5.50 3.33
C GLN A 123 -2.85 4.74 4.59
N LEU A 124 -4.16 4.60 4.78
CA LEU A 124 -4.77 3.91 5.92
C LEU A 124 -5.85 2.94 5.45
N PRO A 125 -5.92 1.72 6.01
CA PRO A 125 -6.97 0.76 5.68
C PRO A 125 -8.38 1.33 5.78
N TRP A 126 -9.26 0.81 4.93
CA TRP A 126 -10.68 1.14 4.91
C TRP A 126 -11.47 -0.03 5.46
N VAL A 127 -12.06 0.16 6.64
CA VAL A 127 -12.73 -0.87 7.43
C VAL A 127 -14.13 -0.40 7.83
N GLY A 128 -15.15 -1.24 7.64
CA GLY A 128 -16.51 -1.01 8.12
C GLY A 128 -17.54 -0.79 7.02
N LYS A 129 -18.69 -0.22 7.40
CA LYS A 129 -19.84 -0.02 6.51
C LYS A 129 -19.54 1.04 5.48
N VAL A 130 -19.79 0.75 4.20
CA VAL A 130 -19.57 1.69 3.12
C VAL A 130 -20.73 2.71 3.09
N PRO A 131 -20.47 4.02 3.25
CA PRO A 131 -21.53 5.03 3.28
C PRO A 131 -22.28 5.15 1.94
N LYS A 132 -23.61 5.29 1.98
CA LYS A 132 -24.44 5.51 0.77
C LYS A 132 -23.95 6.67 -0.11
N SER A 133 -23.39 7.71 0.52
CA SER A 133 -22.86 8.90 -0.17
C SER A 133 -21.72 8.61 -1.14
N VAL A 134 -21.05 7.45 -1.04
CA VAL A 134 -19.93 7.08 -1.91
C VAL A 134 -20.19 5.88 -2.81
N THR A 135 -21.27 5.14 -2.56
CA THR A 135 -21.65 3.96 -3.37
C THR A 135 -22.52 4.38 -4.54
N GLY A 136 -23.42 5.35 -4.34
CA GLY A 136 -24.45 5.73 -5.33
C GLY A 136 -25.44 4.60 -5.64
N ARG A 137 -25.39 3.50 -4.87
CA ARG A 137 -26.24 2.31 -5.03
C ARG A 137 -27.33 2.31 -3.96
N GLY A 138 -28.46 1.69 -4.29
CA GLY A 138 -29.53 1.43 -3.31
C GLY A 138 -29.08 0.46 -2.22
N GLY A 139 -29.65 0.60 -1.02
CA GLY A 139 -29.35 -0.26 0.13
C GLY A 139 -28.19 0.22 1.01
N ASP A 140 -27.95 -0.52 2.09
CA ASP A 140 -26.94 -0.21 3.12
C ASP A 140 -26.22 -1.46 3.63
N GLY A 141 -26.18 -2.52 2.81
CA GLY A 141 -25.56 -3.81 3.13
C GLY A 141 -24.11 -3.95 2.67
N GLU A 142 -23.45 -2.86 2.26
CA GLU A 142 -22.07 -2.91 1.75
C GLU A 142 -21.05 -2.63 2.84
N TRP A 143 -20.03 -3.49 2.90
CA TRP A 143 -18.96 -3.44 3.90
C TRP A 143 -17.60 -3.62 3.21
N VAL A 144 -16.55 -3.10 3.82
CA VAL A 144 -15.20 -3.17 3.28
C VAL A 144 -14.18 -3.42 4.39
N ALA A 145 -13.18 -4.25 4.07
CA ALA A 145 -11.91 -4.35 4.77
C ALA A 145 -10.84 -4.47 3.68
N ALA A 146 -10.31 -3.34 3.22
CA ALA A 146 -9.46 -3.29 2.04
C ALA A 146 -8.48 -2.12 2.07
N GLY A 147 -7.58 -2.09 1.08
CA GLY A 147 -6.64 -0.99 0.91
C GLY A 147 -5.58 -0.98 2.02
N PHE A 148 -4.97 -2.13 2.28
CA PHE A 148 -4.04 -2.30 3.40
C PHE A 148 -2.65 -1.67 3.17
N ASN A 149 -2.40 -1.03 2.03
CA ASN A 149 -1.18 -0.25 1.74
C ASN A 149 0.12 -1.05 1.96
N GLY A 150 0.12 -2.32 1.56
CA GLY A 150 1.27 -3.23 1.77
C GLY A 150 1.31 -3.95 3.12
N TYR A 151 0.45 -3.58 4.07
CA TYR A 151 0.37 -4.20 5.40
C TYR A 151 -0.78 -5.21 5.51
N GLY A 152 -1.11 -5.91 4.41
CA GLY A 152 -2.23 -6.84 4.37
C GLY A 152 -2.07 -7.99 5.36
N MET A 153 -0.90 -8.63 5.40
CA MET A 153 -0.64 -9.78 6.27
C MET A 153 -0.89 -9.50 7.76
N PRO A 154 -0.36 -8.41 8.37
CA PRO A 154 -0.62 -8.13 9.78
C PRO A 154 -2.02 -7.56 10.07
N LEU A 155 -2.69 -6.93 9.08
CA LEU A 155 -3.92 -6.17 9.34
C LEU A 155 -5.21 -6.90 8.93
N CYS A 156 -5.16 -7.79 7.93
CA CYS A 156 -6.37 -8.30 7.30
C CYS A 156 -7.25 -9.10 8.26
N TRP A 157 -6.65 -9.87 9.17
CA TRP A 157 -7.37 -10.68 10.15
C TRP A 157 -8.20 -9.81 11.09
N GLY A 158 -7.55 -8.91 11.82
CA GLY A 158 -8.23 -8.00 12.74
C GLY A 158 -9.23 -7.08 12.02
N CYS A 159 -8.91 -6.59 10.81
CA CYS A 159 -9.88 -5.80 10.04
C CYS A 159 -11.10 -6.63 9.60
N GLY A 160 -10.93 -7.91 9.32
CA GLY A 160 -12.02 -8.84 9.03
C GLY A 160 -12.90 -9.11 10.26
N GLU A 161 -12.27 -9.36 11.42
CA GLU A 161 -12.97 -9.50 12.71
C GLU A 161 -13.75 -8.23 13.07
N ALA A 162 -13.18 -7.05 12.81
CA ALA A 162 -13.87 -5.79 12.99
C ALA A 162 -15.16 -5.74 12.15
N VAL A 163 -15.08 -5.99 10.83
CA VAL A 163 -16.26 -5.99 9.96
C VAL A 163 -17.31 -7.01 10.43
N ALA A 164 -16.90 -8.21 10.80
CA ALA A 164 -17.80 -9.24 11.33
C ALA A 164 -18.48 -8.78 12.63
N GLY A 165 -17.73 -8.19 13.56
CA GLY A 165 -18.28 -7.64 14.81
C GLY A 165 -19.28 -6.51 14.57
N MET A 166 -18.97 -5.58 13.67
CA MET A 166 -19.87 -4.50 13.29
C MET A 166 -21.17 -5.03 12.67
N LEU A 167 -21.08 -6.05 11.80
CA LEU A 167 -22.24 -6.73 11.19
C LEU A 167 -23.15 -7.39 12.24
N LEU A 168 -22.58 -7.91 13.32
CA LEU A 168 -23.31 -8.52 14.44
C LEU A 168 -23.87 -7.49 15.43
N GLY A 169 -23.77 -6.19 15.13
CA GLY A 169 -24.24 -5.12 16.01
C GLY A 169 -23.31 -4.81 17.19
N LYS A 170 -22.09 -5.36 17.21
CA LYS A 170 -21.08 -5.17 18.27
C LYS A 170 -20.14 -3.99 18.00
N GLU A 171 -20.66 -2.97 17.33
CA GLU A 171 -19.91 -1.78 16.90
C GLU A 171 -19.15 -1.11 18.06
N ARG A 172 -19.77 -1.06 19.25
CA ARG A 172 -19.16 -0.45 20.44
C ARG A 172 -17.90 -1.19 20.89
N GLU A 173 -17.93 -2.52 20.90
CA GLU A 173 -16.80 -3.38 21.28
C GLU A 173 -15.66 -3.27 20.26
N VAL A 174 -15.98 -3.28 18.96
CA VAL A 174 -14.98 -3.13 17.89
C VAL A 174 -14.23 -1.80 18.01
N ARG A 175 -14.95 -0.70 18.32
CA ARG A 175 -14.37 0.65 18.47
C ARG A 175 -13.45 0.81 19.69
N GLU A 176 -13.40 -0.17 20.61
CA GLU A 176 -12.48 -0.14 21.75
C GLU A 176 -11.03 -0.45 21.33
N TRP A 177 -10.83 -1.19 20.23
CA TRP A 177 -9.50 -1.62 19.77
C TRP A 177 -9.20 -1.28 18.31
N LEU A 178 -10.20 -1.18 17.43
CA LEU A 178 -9.98 -0.78 16.04
C LEU A 178 -9.59 0.71 15.99
N PRO A 179 -8.50 1.09 15.31
CA PRO A 179 -8.19 2.50 15.12
C PRO A 179 -9.33 3.24 14.44
N ARG A 180 -9.85 4.30 15.09
CA ARG A 180 -10.94 5.12 14.53
C ARG A 180 -10.62 5.68 13.14
N SER A 181 -9.34 5.88 12.83
CA SER A 181 -8.88 6.34 11.52
C SER A 181 -9.09 5.30 10.41
N PHE A 182 -9.31 4.02 10.73
CA PHE A 182 -9.57 2.97 9.75
C PHE A 182 -11.03 2.92 9.30
N GLU A 183 -11.94 3.54 10.06
CA GLU A 183 -13.36 3.47 9.77
C GLU A 183 -13.74 4.20 8.47
N THR A 184 -14.59 3.56 7.67
CA THR A 184 -15.16 4.16 6.46
C THR A 184 -16.33 5.08 6.77
N THR A 185 -16.04 6.36 7.02
CA THR A 185 -17.07 7.39 7.18
C THR A 185 -17.28 8.20 5.90
N GLY A 186 -18.48 8.76 5.73
CA GLY A 186 -18.77 9.64 4.60
C GLY A 186 -17.85 10.87 4.56
N ARG A 187 -17.51 11.41 5.74
CA ARG A 187 -16.54 12.52 5.90
C ARG A 187 -15.15 12.13 5.41
N ARG A 188 -14.63 10.97 5.81
CA ARG A 188 -13.31 10.49 5.42
C ARG A 188 -13.26 10.30 3.90
N LEU A 189 -14.15 9.47 3.37
CA LEU A 189 -14.15 9.09 1.95
C LEU A 189 -14.50 10.25 1.00
N GLY A 190 -15.21 11.27 1.49
CA GLY A 190 -15.50 12.51 0.76
C GLY A 190 -14.43 13.60 0.91
N SER A 191 -13.38 13.36 1.69
CA SER A 191 -12.34 14.35 1.94
C SER A 191 -11.40 14.53 0.74
N LEU A 192 -10.73 15.67 0.73
CA LEU A 192 -9.63 16.00 -0.18
C LEU A 192 -8.50 14.97 -0.15
N PHE A 193 -8.25 14.34 1.00
CA PHE A 193 -7.19 13.36 1.21
C PHE A 193 -7.54 11.96 0.69
N SER A 194 -8.80 11.71 0.32
CA SER A 194 -9.28 10.44 -0.24
C SER A 194 -9.53 10.54 -1.75
N THR A 195 -8.76 11.41 -2.43
CA THR A 195 -8.81 11.65 -3.88
C THR A 195 -7.61 10.99 -4.57
N PRO A 196 -7.72 10.57 -5.84
CA PRO A 196 -6.57 10.02 -6.57
C PRO A 196 -5.37 10.96 -6.59
N GLU A 197 -5.63 12.27 -6.70
CA GLU A 197 -4.59 13.29 -6.68
C GLU A 197 -3.83 13.30 -5.34
N ALA A 198 -4.54 13.17 -4.21
CA ALA A 198 -3.90 13.06 -2.90
C ALA A 198 -3.07 11.77 -2.78
N GLY A 199 -3.53 10.66 -3.36
CA GLY A 199 -2.79 9.40 -3.38
C GLY A 199 -1.46 9.51 -4.14
N MET A 200 -1.47 10.18 -5.30
CA MET A 200 -0.25 10.47 -6.06
C MET A 200 0.74 11.33 -5.28
N VAL A 201 0.25 12.34 -4.55
CA VAL A 201 1.12 13.19 -3.75
C VAL A 201 1.72 12.43 -2.58
N GLY A 202 0.91 11.65 -1.86
CA GLY A 202 1.39 10.81 -0.76
C GLY A 202 2.44 9.80 -1.22
N MET A 203 2.21 9.17 -2.38
CA MET A 203 3.15 8.24 -3.02
C MET A 203 4.52 8.87 -3.32
N LEU A 204 4.52 10.07 -3.92
CA LEU A 204 5.75 10.71 -4.38
C LEU A 204 6.55 11.37 -3.24
N GLY A 205 6.05 11.33 -1.99
CA GLY A 205 6.72 11.94 -0.83
C GLY A 205 6.94 13.45 -0.99
N VAL A 206 6.22 14.11 -1.91
CA VAL A 206 6.36 15.54 -2.18
C VAL A 206 5.64 16.29 -1.07
N GLU A 207 6.37 17.11 -0.32
CA GLU A 207 5.74 18.07 0.58
C GLU A 207 4.74 18.92 -0.21
N LEU A 208 3.50 18.96 0.28
CA LEU A 208 2.42 19.73 -0.31
C LEU A 208 2.69 21.22 -0.15
N GLY A 209 3.46 21.79 -1.07
CA GLY A 209 3.64 23.23 -1.17
C GLY A 209 2.28 23.93 -1.35
N TRP A 210 2.18 25.17 -0.86
CA TRP A 210 0.95 25.98 -0.83
C TRP A 210 0.21 26.04 -2.18
N VAL A 211 0.94 26.01 -3.30
CA VAL A 211 0.38 26.03 -4.66
C VAL A 211 -0.36 24.73 -4.99
N MET A 212 0.23 23.57 -4.67
CA MET A 212 -0.40 22.27 -4.91
C MET A 212 -1.60 22.08 -3.99
N MET A 213 -1.53 22.59 -2.77
CA MET A 213 -2.67 22.61 -1.86
C MET A 213 -3.80 23.52 -2.33
N GLY A 214 -3.48 24.70 -2.87
CA GLY A 214 -4.44 25.56 -3.55
C GLY A 214 -5.13 24.85 -4.71
N ARG A 215 -4.39 24.12 -5.56
CA ARG A 215 -4.95 23.36 -6.69
C ARG A 215 -5.88 22.24 -6.24
N LEU A 216 -5.50 21.46 -5.22
CA LEU A 216 -6.35 20.40 -4.65
C LEU A 216 -7.65 20.98 -4.10
N VAL A 217 -7.56 22.06 -3.30
CA VAL A 217 -8.72 22.75 -2.72
C VAL A 217 -9.64 23.30 -3.82
N VAL A 218 -9.12 24.01 -4.81
CA VAL A 218 -9.91 24.56 -5.92
C VAL A 218 -10.59 23.44 -6.73
N GLY A 219 -9.86 22.36 -7.04
CA GLY A 219 -10.42 21.21 -7.75
C GLY A 219 -11.53 20.50 -6.97
N TRP A 220 -11.39 20.40 -5.64
CA TRP A 220 -12.43 19.83 -4.77
C TRP A 220 -13.65 20.72 -4.61
N ILE A 221 -13.48 22.03 -4.42
CA ILE A 221 -14.58 22.99 -4.42
C ILE A 221 -15.35 22.86 -5.73
N GLY A 222 -14.66 22.81 -6.87
CA GLY A 222 -15.27 22.59 -8.18
C GLY A 222 -16.09 21.30 -8.26
N ARG A 223 -15.59 20.18 -7.71
CA ARG A 223 -16.32 18.89 -7.64
C ARG A 223 -17.55 18.98 -6.72
N VAL A 224 -17.43 19.59 -5.55
CA VAL A 224 -18.53 19.78 -4.59
C VAL A 224 -19.64 20.63 -5.21
N VAL A 225 -19.27 21.75 -5.84
CA VAL A 225 -20.22 22.65 -6.52
C VAL A 225 -20.91 21.94 -7.68
N LYS A 226 -20.17 21.22 -8.53
CA LYS A 226 -20.77 20.43 -9.62
C LYS A 226 -21.73 19.35 -9.11
N GLY A 227 -21.36 18.62 -8.05
CA GLY A 227 -22.23 17.62 -7.42
C GLY A 227 -23.52 18.24 -6.86
N TRP A 228 -23.40 19.40 -6.21
CA TRP A 228 -24.54 20.15 -5.69
C TRP A 228 -25.48 20.65 -6.80
N VAL A 229 -24.93 21.24 -7.87
CA VAL A 229 -25.70 21.71 -9.04
C VAL A 229 -26.43 20.53 -9.71
N SER A 230 -25.74 19.40 -9.92
CA SER A 230 -26.34 18.21 -10.53
C SER A 230 -27.47 17.62 -9.69
N SER A 231 -27.36 17.64 -8.35
CA SER A 231 -28.41 17.15 -7.45
C SER A 231 -29.68 18.03 -7.44
N ARG A 232 -29.58 19.31 -7.76
CA ARG A 232 -30.72 20.25 -7.83
C ARG A 232 -31.37 20.32 -9.21
N LEU A 233 -30.63 20.04 -10.28
CA LEU A 233 -31.14 20.13 -11.66
C LEU A 233 -31.59 18.79 -12.23
N GLY A 234 -31.19 17.65 -11.64
CA GLY A 234 -31.62 16.31 -12.05
C GLY A 234 -32.95 15.81 -11.45
N GLY A 235 -33.65 16.66 -10.69
CA GLY A 235 -34.99 16.39 -10.16
C GLY A 235 -36.08 16.93 -11.09
N LYS A 236 -36.20 16.34 -12.28
CA LYS A 236 -37.41 16.34 -13.11
C LYS A 236 -37.56 14.98 -13.77
#